data_AF-A0A248X5I3-F1
#
_entry.id   AF-A0A248X5I3-F1
#
_cell.length_a   1.000
_cell.length_b   1.000
_cell.length_c   1.000
_cell.angle_alpha   90.00
_cell.angle_beta   90.00
_cell.angle_gamma   90.00
#
_symmetry.space_group_name_H-M   'P 1'
#
loop_
_entity.id
_entity.type
_entity.pdbx_description
1 polymer ?
#
loop_
_entity_poly.entity_id
_entity_poly.type
_entity_poly.pdbx_seq_one_letter_code
_entity_poly.pdbx_strand_id
1 'polypeptide(L)'
;MSSCAICETTNGNGLAVCQTCATEFADRLAWLDRIGLPALQAVAYRQVNLDRSSTRVARTTADSQPPIDETALDLYREVEQWLQHLGGRIGLTPIGHDRDGQPVSIHDWAWLIPHLIGWSGRIWKLPDIADWDRQLTSLHERVSAMSEPRAERRLIGVCPTCLPETRTPILADPDTQYAVCPACGEFLTLRDVRAAYLTSAGVLHITRTQGAAAKWIRHNLRVHVTGRDLMNARQQGRIHPRHIEGRYWEWDLTDLLAVANRKQTREEH
;
A
#
# COMPACT_ATOMS: atom_id res chain seq x y z
N MET A 1 -18.37 -37.63 1.08
CA MET A 1 -17.35 -36.58 0.91
C MET A 1 -17.86 -35.36 1.65
N SER A 2 -17.21 -34.96 2.73
CA SER A 2 -17.57 -33.74 3.46
C SER A 2 -16.97 -32.53 2.74
N SER A 3 -17.70 -31.42 2.66
CA SER A 3 -17.13 -30.14 2.24
C SER A 3 -16.36 -29.50 3.41
N CYS A 4 -15.38 -28.66 3.10
CA CYS A 4 -14.72 -27.81 4.08
C CYS A 4 -15.71 -26.75 4.59
N ALA A 5 -15.79 -26.55 5.90
CA ALA A 5 -16.66 -25.54 6.50
C ALA A 5 -16.26 -24.09 6.16
N ILE A 6 -15.00 -23.85 5.79
CA ILE A 6 -14.48 -22.50 5.51
C ILE A 6 -14.58 -22.15 4.02
N CYS A 7 -14.07 -23.04 3.14
CA CYS A 7 -13.96 -22.76 1.70
C CYS A 7 -14.91 -23.59 0.84
N GLU A 8 -15.76 -24.42 1.43
CA GLU A 8 -16.80 -25.24 0.77
C GLU A 8 -16.27 -26.27 -0.26
N THR A 9 -14.95 -26.34 -0.46
CA THR A 9 -14.32 -27.32 -1.35
C THR A 9 -14.45 -28.74 -0.83
N THR A 10 -14.48 -29.71 -1.74
CA THR A 10 -14.62 -31.13 -1.38
C THR A 10 -13.38 -31.60 -0.65
N ASN A 11 -13.57 -32.07 0.58
CA ASN A 11 -12.48 -32.52 1.44
C ASN A 11 -12.40 -34.05 1.46
N GLY A 12 -11.22 -34.59 1.15
CA GLY A 12 -10.97 -36.04 1.12
C GLY A 12 -10.59 -36.65 2.47
N ASN A 13 -10.33 -35.82 3.49
CA ASN A 13 -9.74 -36.28 4.76
C ASN A 13 -10.77 -36.50 5.90
N GLY A 14 -12.07 -36.26 5.66
CA GLY A 14 -13.14 -36.44 6.65
C GLY A 14 -13.14 -35.40 7.80
N LEU A 15 -12.28 -34.38 7.76
CA LEU A 15 -12.26 -33.28 8.70
C LEU A 15 -13.22 -32.16 8.30
N ALA A 16 -13.68 -31.39 9.30
CA ALA A 16 -14.52 -30.22 9.09
C ALA A 16 -13.81 -29.09 8.33
N VAL A 17 -12.48 -28.99 8.46
CA VAL A 17 -11.64 -27.98 7.81
C VAL A 17 -10.55 -28.67 6.98
N CYS A 18 -10.31 -28.18 5.76
CA CYS A 18 -9.25 -28.70 4.90
C CYS A 18 -7.86 -28.22 5.35
N GLN A 19 -6.80 -28.93 4.95
CA GLN A 19 -5.44 -28.61 5.38
C GLN A 19 -5.00 -27.19 5.00
N THR A 20 -5.38 -26.72 3.81
CA THR A 20 -5.02 -25.38 3.33
C THR A 20 -5.60 -24.29 4.22
N CYS A 21 -6.90 -24.33 4.51
CA CYS A 21 -7.54 -23.34 5.39
C CYS A 21 -6.97 -23.40 6.81
N ALA A 22 -6.67 -24.60 7.32
CA ALA A 22 -6.05 -24.76 8.63
C ALA A 22 -4.66 -24.12 8.69
N THR A 23 -3.84 -24.28 7.63
CA THR A 23 -2.53 -23.65 7.52
C THR A 23 -2.65 -22.13 7.41
N GLU A 24 -3.52 -21.61 6.53
CA GLU A 24 -3.70 -20.16 6.39
C GLU A 24 -4.15 -19.48 7.68
N PHE A 25 -5.09 -20.09 8.41
CA PHE A 25 -5.55 -19.57 9.69
C PHE A 25 -4.39 -19.52 10.71
N ALA A 26 -3.59 -20.59 10.80
CA ALA A 26 -2.43 -20.63 11.68
C ALA A 26 -1.36 -19.59 11.27
N ASP A 27 -1.14 -19.39 9.97
CA ASP A 27 -0.20 -18.41 9.45
C ASP A 27 -0.64 -16.98 9.77
N ARG A 28 -1.94 -16.66 9.64
CA ARG A 28 -2.50 -15.35 10.04
C ARG A 28 -2.31 -15.08 11.53
N LEU A 29 -2.57 -16.08 12.38
CA LEU A 29 -2.29 -15.98 13.81
C LEU A 29 -0.80 -15.77 14.09
N ALA A 30 0.08 -16.57 13.48
CA ALA A 30 1.53 -16.43 13.66
C ALA A 30 2.06 -15.08 13.17
N TRP A 31 1.47 -14.51 12.11
CA TRP A 31 1.79 -13.17 11.63
C TRP A 31 1.35 -12.09 12.63
N LEU A 32 0.13 -12.21 13.19
CA LEU A 32 -0.36 -11.28 14.20
C LEU A 32 0.55 -11.26 15.44
N ASP A 33 1.00 -12.42 15.90
CA ASP A 33 1.92 -12.55 17.04
C ASP A 33 3.28 -11.88 16.78
N ARG A 34 3.90 -12.19 15.62
CA ARG A 34 5.28 -11.78 15.35
C ARG A 34 5.42 -10.36 14.81
N ILE A 35 4.43 -9.89 14.06
CA ILE A 35 4.52 -8.66 13.27
C ILE A 35 3.35 -7.73 13.60
N GLY A 36 2.12 -8.20 13.40
CA GLY A 36 0.93 -7.36 13.41
C GLY A 36 0.70 -6.61 14.72
N LEU A 37 0.58 -7.34 15.83
CA LEU A 37 0.28 -6.76 17.15
C LEU A 37 1.43 -5.92 17.71
N PRO A 38 2.71 -6.33 17.64
CA PRO A 38 3.83 -5.46 18.03
C PRO A 38 3.86 -4.14 17.25
N ALA A 39 3.67 -4.20 15.93
CA ALA A 39 3.68 -3.01 15.09
C ALA A 39 2.47 -2.11 15.37
N LEU A 40 1.28 -2.68 15.52
CA LEU A 40 0.07 -1.94 15.86
C LEU A 40 0.17 -1.27 17.23
N GLN A 41 0.76 -1.95 18.22
CA GLN A 41 1.04 -1.36 19.53
C GLN A 41 1.98 -0.16 19.42
N ALA A 42 3.06 -0.27 18.62
CA ALA A 42 3.99 0.83 18.39
C ALA A 42 3.33 2.03 17.68
N VAL A 43 2.37 1.79 16.77
CA VAL A 43 1.56 2.83 16.13
C VAL A 43 0.60 3.48 17.14
N ALA A 44 -0.11 2.69 17.93
CA ALA A 44 -1.06 3.17 18.95
C ALA A 44 -0.38 4.09 19.96
N TYR A 45 0.84 3.77 20.40
CA TYR A 45 1.62 4.63 21.30
C TYR A 45 2.43 5.72 20.57
N ARG A 46 2.21 5.93 19.26
CA ARG A 46 2.97 6.86 18.39
C ARG A 46 4.49 6.73 18.51
N GLN A 47 4.99 5.54 18.88
CA GLN A 47 6.42 5.22 18.96
C GLN A 47 7.03 5.13 17.56
N VAL A 48 6.21 4.75 16.58
CA VAL A 48 6.56 4.72 15.17
C VAL A 48 5.59 5.62 14.41
N ASN A 49 6.13 6.50 13.58
CA ASN A 49 5.34 7.26 12.62
C ASN A 49 5.43 6.59 11.25
N LEU A 50 4.39 5.86 10.87
CA LEU A 50 4.28 5.19 9.57
C LEU A 50 3.82 6.13 8.45
N ASP A 51 3.44 7.37 8.78
CA ASP A 51 3.25 8.42 7.80
C ASP A 51 4.64 8.87 7.33
N ARG A 52 5.05 8.43 6.13
CA ARG A 52 6.13 9.08 5.37
C ARG A 52 5.65 10.47 4.94
N SER A 53 5.63 11.42 5.87
CA SER A 53 5.36 12.81 5.52
C SER A 53 6.47 13.33 4.62
N SER A 54 6.05 13.83 3.47
CA SER A 54 6.86 14.57 2.51
C SER A 54 7.83 15.49 3.23
N THR A 55 9.09 15.47 2.82
CA THR A 55 10.00 16.57 3.12
C THR A 55 9.32 17.87 2.70
N ARG A 56 9.20 18.81 3.66
CA ARG A 56 8.84 20.23 3.47
C ARG A 56 7.35 20.61 3.52
N VAL A 57 6.65 20.25 4.60
CA VAL A 57 5.68 21.18 5.23
C VAL A 57 6.12 21.35 6.67
N ALA A 58 6.61 22.55 7.00
CA ALA A 58 6.78 22.93 8.39
C ALA A 58 5.40 22.80 9.06
N ARG A 59 5.28 21.91 10.06
CA ARG A 59 4.10 21.80 10.92
C ARG A 59 3.94 23.10 11.70
N THR A 60 3.33 24.11 11.09
CA THR A 60 2.66 25.21 11.81
C THR A 60 1.29 24.72 12.26
N THR A 61 1.30 23.81 13.23
CA THR A 61 0.27 23.52 14.26
C THR A 61 0.91 22.50 15.20
N ALA A 62 1.91 22.97 15.95
CA ALA A 62 2.33 22.32 17.17
C ALA A 62 1.22 22.53 18.21
N ASP A 63 1.09 21.56 19.11
CA ASP A 63 0.15 21.49 20.24
C ASP A 63 -1.29 21.12 19.91
N SER A 64 -1.57 19.81 20.07
CA SER A 64 -2.86 19.18 20.49
C SER A 64 -3.13 17.82 19.84
N GLN A 65 -2.12 17.10 19.32
CA GLN A 65 -2.34 15.67 19.03
C GLN A 65 -2.25 14.87 20.33
N PRO A 66 -3.27 14.08 20.69
CA PRO A 66 -3.21 13.24 21.88
C PRO A 66 -2.01 12.29 21.80
N PRO A 67 -1.42 11.91 22.94
CA PRO A 67 -0.20 11.08 22.99
C PRO A 67 -0.41 9.68 22.40
N ILE A 68 -1.66 9.28 22.18
CA ILE A 68 -2.07 7.96 21.72
C ILE A 68 -2.85 8.13 20.40
N ASP A 69 -2.65 7.21 19.47
CA ASP A 69 -3.53 7.03 18.33
C ASP A 69 -4.71 6.15 18.72
N GLU A 70 -5.87 6.78 18.96
CA GLU A 70 -7.09 6.09 19.40
C GLU A 70 -7.55 5.05 18.39
N THR A 71 -7.39 5.30 17.09
CA THR A 71 -7.83 4.36 16.04
C THR A 71 -7.01 3.08 16.03
N ALA A 72 -5.69 3.18 16.20
CA ALA A 72 -4.82 2.02 16.32
C ALA A 72 -5.02 1.30 17.66
N LEU A 73 -5.29 2.03 18.74
CA LEU A 73 -5.58 1.43 20.05
C LEU A 73 -6.90 0.66 20.04
N ASP A 74 -7.93 1.17 19.38
CA ASP A 74 -9.23 0.49 19.28
C ASP A 74 -9.13 -0.79 18.44
N LEU A 75 -8.39 -0.77 17.32
CA LEU A 75 -8.10 -2.00 16.57
C LEU A 75 -7.29 -3.00 17.40
N TYR A 76 -6.31 -2.53 18.18
CA TYR A 76 -5.53 -3.40 19.07
C TYR A 76 -6.45 -4.12 20.09
N ARG A 77 -7.34 -3.36 20.74
CA ARG A 77 -8.32 -3.90 21.69
C ARG A 77 -9.28 -4.88 21.03
N GLU A 78 -9.71 -4.60 19.81
CA GLU A 78 -10.61 -5.48 19.06
C GLU A 78 -9.95 -6.83 18.76
N VAL A 79 -8.68 -6.83 18.31
CA VAL A 79 -7.93 -8.07 18.09
C VAL A 79 -7.73 -8.83 19.41
N GLU A 80 -7.39 -8.14 20.50
CA GLU A 80 -7.22 -8.75 21.81
C GLU A 80 -8.53 -9.39 22.31
N GLN A 81 -9.65 -8.67 22.24
CA GLN A 81 -10.97 -9.20 22.60
C GLN A 81 -11.33 -10.42 21.76
N TRP A 82 -11.10 -10.36 20.45
CA TRP A 82 -11.34 -11.49 19.55
C TRP A 82 -10.56 -12.74 19.97
N LEU A 83 -9.27 -12.59 20.32
CA LEU A 83 -8.43 -13.69 20.82
C LEU A 83 -8.92 -14.24 22.15
N GLN A 84 -9.33 -13.36 23.06
CA GLN A 84 -9.86 -13.75 24.38
C GLN A 84 -11.17 -14.53 24.23
N HIS A 85 -12.08 -14.10 23.36
CA HIS A 85 -13.33 -14.82 23.07
C HIS A 85 -13.06 -16.19 22.43
N LEU A 86 -12.19 -16.26 21.43
CA LEU A 86 -11.84 -17.54 20.81
C LEU A 86 -11.19 -18.49 21.83
N GLY A 87 -10.28 -17.97 22.65
CA GLY A 87 -9.64 -18.72 23.74
C GLY A 87 -10.64 -19.24 24.77
N GLY A 88 -11.57 -18.39 25.22
CA GLY A 88 -12.65 -18.78 26.13
C GLY A 88 -13.55 -19.85 25.51
N ARG A 89 -13.88 -19.71 24.22
CA ARG A 89 -14.72 -20.65 23.47
C ARG A 89 -14.13 -22.05 23.38
N ILE A 90 -12.81 -22.18 23.22
CA ILE A 90 -12.12 -23.48 23.20
C ILE A 90 -11.66 -23.98 24.59
N GLY A 91 -11.95 -23.19 25.64
CA GLY A 91 -11.68 -23.53 27.03
C GLY A 91 -10.22 -23.31 27.48
N LEU A 92 -9.53 -22.28 26.98
CA LEU A 92 -8.21 -21.88 27.48
C LEU A 92 -8.33 -21.16 28.83
N THR A 93 -7.85 -21.81 29.88
CA THR A 93 -7.92 -21.31 31.27
C THR A 93 -6.82 -20.30 31.61
N PRO A 94 -7.10 -19.32 32.50
CA PRO A 94 -8.34 -19.12 33.23
C PRO A 94 -9.43 -18.48 32.37
N ILE A 95 -10.68 -18.83 32.65
CA ILE A 95 -11.86 -18.36 31.93
C ILE A 95 -12.60 -17.35 32.81
N GLY A 96 -12.78 -16.15 32.30
CA GLY A 96 -13.72 -15.14 32.79
C GLY A 96 -14.98 -15.11 31.92
N HIS A 97 -15.87 -14.17 32.22
CA HIS A 97 -17.04 -13.89 31.38
C HIS A 97 -17.10 -12.41 31.08
N ASP A 98 -17.49 -12.07 29.86
CA ASP A 98 -17.75 -10.68 29.47
C ASP A 98 -19.10 -10.17 30.04
N ARG A 99 -19.52 -8.98 29.62
CA ARG A 99 -20.78 -8.37 30.06
C ARG A 99 -22.02 -9.16 29.60
N ASP A 100 -21.93 -9.87 28.49
CA ASP A 100 -23.01 -10.64 27.89
C ASP A 100 -22.97 -12.13 28.32
N GLY A 101 -22.09 -12.46 29.27
CA GLY A 101 -21.92 -13.82 29.81
C GLY A 101 -21.18 -14.78 28.87
N GLN A 102 -20.52 -14.28 27.83
CA GLN A 102 -19.67 -15.10 26.95
C GLN A 102 -18.35 -15.43 27.63
N PRO A 103 -17.86 -16.69 27.51
CA PRO A 103 -16.58 -17.07 28.08
C PRO A 103 -15.44 -16.34 27.36
N VAL A 104 -14.54 -15.76 28.14
CA VAL A 104 -13.31 -15.11 27.65
C VAL A 104 -12.11 -15.66 28.40
N SER A 105 -11.01 -15.90 27.68
CA SER A 105 -9.73 -16.14 28.35
C SER A 105 -9.18 -14.83 28.88
N ILE A 106 -8.59 -14.83 30.08
CA ILE A 106 -8.11 -13.59 30.75
C ILE A 106 -6.64 -13.30 30.40
N HIS A 107 -6.03 -14.15 29.57
CA HIS A 107 -4.65 -13.96 29.13
C HIS A 107 -4.51 -12.87 28.07
N ASP A 108 -3.29 -12.35 27.96
CA ASP A 108 -2.91 -11.46 26.86
C ASP A 108 -2.73 -12.22 25.54
N TRP A 109 -2.65 -11.47 24.45
CA TRP A 109 -2.48 -12.04 23.11
C TRP A 109 -1.16 -12.82 22.94
N ALA A 110 -0.08 -12.40 23.62
CA ALA A 110 1.24 -13.01 23.51
C ALA A 110 1.24 -14.42 24.11
N TRP A 111 0.43 -14.64 25.13
CA TRP A 111 0.15 -15.98 25.64
C TRP A 111 -0.89 -16.71 24.77
N LEU A 112 -1.97 -16.04 24.37
CA LEU A 112 -3.09 -16.69 23.66
C LEU A 112 -2.70 -17.22 22.29
N ILE A 113 -2.01 -16.45 21.45
CA ILE A 113 -1.78 -16.83 20.05
C ILE A 113 -0.99 -18.13 19.92
N PRO A 114 0.16 -18.33 20.60
CA PRO A 114 0.89 -19.60 20.55
C PRO A 114 0.03 -20.79 21.01
N HIS A 115 -0.82 -20.60 22.01
CA HIS A 115 -1.70 -21.65 22.53
C HIS A 115 -2.86 -21.96 21.57
N LEU A 116 -3.45 -20.94 20.94
CA LEU A 116 -4.47 -21.10 19.90
C LEU A 116 -3.93 -21.89 18.70
N ILE A 117 -2.69 -21.60 18.27
CA ILE A 117 -2.02 -22.35 17.20
C ILE A 117 -1.81 -23.81 17.62
N GLY A 118 -1.27 -24.05 18.82
CA GLY A 118 -1.02 -25.39 19.34
C GLY A 118 -2.31 -26.21 19.57
N TRP A 119 -3.43 -25.55 19.86
CA TRP A 119 -4.72 -26.17 20.18
C TRP A 119 -5.73 -26.06 19.03
N SER A 120 -5.23 -25.81 17.81
CA SER A 120 -6.02 -25.67 16.58
C SER A 120 -7.02 -26.81 16.35
N GLY A 121 -6.68 -28.04 16.76
CA GLY A 121 -7.61 -29.18 16.72
C GLY A 121 -8.92 -29.01 17.49
N ARG A 122 -8.99 -28.11 18.48
CA ARG A 122 -10.23 -27.71 19.17
C ARG A 122 -10.98 -26.62 18.41
N ILE A 123 -10.25 -25.68 17.82
CA ILE A 123 -10.80 -24.60 16.97
C ILE A 123 -11.56 -25.21 15.78
N TRP A 124 -11.01 -26.25 15.14
CA TRP A 124 -11.65 -26.92 14.00
C TRP A 124 -12.93 -27.68 14.34
N LYS A 125 -13.23 -27.88 15.63
CA LYS A 125 -14.47 -28.53 16.09
C LYS A 125 -15.57 -27.52 16.38
N LEU A 126 -15.29 -26.22 16.27
CA LEU A 126 -16.29 -25.18 16.48
C LEU A 126 -17.32 -25.22 15.34
N PRO A 127 -18.63 -25.17 15.66
CA PRO A 127 -19.68 -25.19 14.64
C PRO A 127 -19.69 -23.93 13.78
N ASP A 128 -19.15 -22.83 14.30
CA ASP A 128 -19.09 -21.48 13.75
C ASP A 128 -17.69 -21.10 13.22
N ILE A 129 -16.84 -22.09 12.94
CA ILE A 129 -15.44 -21.86 12.54
C ILE A 129 -15.29 -20.96 11.29
N ALA A 130 -16.23 -21.04 10.35
CA ALA A 130 -16.25 -20.17 9.18
C ALA A 130 -16.36 -18.69 9.54
N ASP A 131 -17.11 -18.37 10.60
CA ASP A 131 -17.29 -17.00 11.07
C ASP A 131 -16.03 -16.50 11.75
N TRP A 132 -15.40 -17.35 12.56
CA TRP A 132 -14.11 -17.06 13.19
C TRP A 132 -13.01 -16.82 12.15
N ASP A 133 -12.90 -17.63 11.11
CA ASP A 133 -11.91 -17.44 10.03
C ASP A 133 -12.16 -16.14 9.24
N ARG A 134 -13.42 -15.81 8.93
CA ARG A 134 -13.78 -14.55 8.27
C ARG A 134 -13.40 -13.34 9.13
N GLN A 135 -13.70 -13.39 10.43
CA GLN A 135 -13.32 -12.33 11.36
C GLN A 135 -11.79 -12.19 11.47
N LEU A 136 -11.05 -13.30 11.58
CA LEU A 136 -9.59 -13.29 11.61
C LEU A 136 -9.00 -12.68 10.35
N THR A 137 -9.55 -13.04 9.18
CA THR A 137 -9.10 -12.51 7.89
C THR A 137 -9.32 -11.00 7.82
N SER A 138 -10.52 -10.53 8.20
CA SER A 138 -10.82 -9.09 8.27
C SER A 138 -9.92 -8.34 9.26
N LEU A 139 -9.65 -8.92 10.43
CA LEU A 139 -8.75 -8.33 11.41
C LEU A 139 -7.32 -8.26 10.86
N HIS A 140 -6.82 -9.35 10.28
CA HIS A 140 -5.51 -9.41 9.65
C HIS A 140 -5.34 -8.31 8.58
N GLU A 141 -6.29 -8.15 7.67
CA GLU A 141 -6.25 -7.11 6.63
C GLU A 141 -6.22 -5.70 7.22
N ARG A 142 -7.05 -5.42 8.22
CA ARG A 142 -7.10 -4.11 8.90
C ARG A 142 -5.81 -3.82 9.67
N VAL A 143 -5.24 -4.83 10.34
CA VAL A 143 -3.97 -4.70 11.06
C VAL A 143 -2.85 -4.46 10.07
N SER A 144 -2.71 -5.27 9.02
CA SER A 144 -1.72 -5.10 7.95
C SER A 144 -1.76 -3.69 7.36
N ALA A 145 -2.95 -3.20 7.00
CA ALA A 145 -3.14 -1.86 6.44
C ALA A 145 -2.71 -0.70 7.39
N MET A 146 -2.68 -0.94 8.70
CA MET A 146 -2.31 0.05 9.72
C MET A 146 -0.88 -0.12 10.24
N SER A 147 -0.35 -1.35 10.23
CA SER A 147 1.01 -1.68 10.67
C SER A 147 2.06 -1.52 9.57
N GLU A 148 1.65 -1.55 8.30
CA GLU A 148 2.54 -1.36 7.17
C GLU A 148 2.67 0.14 6.82
N PRO A 149 3.87 0.61 6.42
CA PRO A 149 4.03 1.97 5.95
C PRO A 149 3.06 2.25 4.81
N ARG A 150 2.20 3.27 4.97
CA ARG A 150 1.32 3.70 3.88
C ARG A 150 2.20 4.11 2.70
N ALA A 151 2.04 3.40 1.57
CA ALA A 151 2.69 3.79 0.31
C ALA A 151 2.34 5.26 0.03
N GLU A 152 3.35 6.10 -0.16
CA GLU A 152 3.17 7.55 -0.33
C GLU A 152 2.43 7.80 -1.65
N ARG A 153 1.10 7.90 -1.63
CA ARG A 153 0.34 8.13 -2.86
C ARG A 153 0.46 9.62 -3.25
N ARG A 154 1.44 9.95 -4.09
CA ARG A 154 1.60 11.30 -4.64
C ARG A 154 0.66 11.51 -5.81
N LEU A 155 0.25 12.76 -6.01
CA LEU A 155 -0.38 13.16 -7.27
C LEU A 155 0.63 13.00 -8.41
N ILE A 156 0.36 12.02 -9.26
CA ILE A 156 1.17 11.77 -10.46
C ILE A 156 0.72 12.67 -11.60
N GLY A 157 -0.60 12.88 -11.71
CA GLY A 157 -1.24 13.68 -12.72
C GLY A 157 -2.75 13.44 -12.74
N VAL A 158 -3.40 13.83 -13.82
CA VAL A 158 -4.83 13.59 -14.05
C VAL A 158 -5.00 12.52 -15.13
N CYS A 159 -6.05 11.70 -15.02
CA CYS A 159 -6.35 10.70 -16.04
C CYS A 159 -6.51 11.38 -17.42
N PRO A 160 -5.75 10.95 -18.44
CA PRO A 160 -5.83 11.55 -19.78
C PRO A 160 -7.11 11.17 -20.53
N THR A 161 -7.73 10.05 -20.16
CA THR A 161 -8.93 9.49 -20.82
C THR A 161 -10.22 10.10 -20.30
N CYS A 162 -10.27 10.49 -19.02
CA CYS A 162 -11.45 11.15 -18.46
C CYS A 162 -11.70 12.51 -19.13
N LEU A 163 -12.98 12.84 -19.32
CA LEU A 163 -13.41 14.13 -19.86
C LEU A 163 -12.87 15.28 -18.98
N PRO A 164 -12.59 16.46 -19.55
CA PRO A 164 -12.05 17.61 -18.82
C PRO A 164 -12.81 17.96 -17.53
N GLU A 165 -14.13 17.81 -17.54
CA GLU A 165 -15.04 18.10 -16.42
C GLU A 165 -14.98 17.04 -15.30
N THR A 166 -14.50 15.83 -15.61
CA THR A 166 -14.42 14.67 -14.69
C THR A 166 -12.99 14.14 -14.53
N ARG A 167 -11.99 14.95 -14.86
CA ARG A 167 -10.57 14.57 -14.78
C ARG A 167 -10.23 14.11 -13.36
N THR A 168 -9.99 12.82 -13.26
CA THR A 168 -9.76 12.16 -11.98
C THR A 168 -8.26 12.21 -11.64
N PRO A 169 -7.88 12.68 -10.44
CA PRO A 169 -6.48 12.66 -10.02
C PRO A 169 -6.00 11.21 -9.87
N ILE A 170 -4.82 10.92 -10.41
CA ILE A 170 -4.16 9.62 -10.24
C ILE A 170 -3.13 9.77 -9.13
N LEU A 171 -3.42 9.11 -8.01
CA LEU A 171 -2.54 9.03 -6.85
C LEU A 171 -1.85 7.66 -6.84
N ALA A 172 -0.52 7.64 -6.83
CA ALA A 172 0.25 6.40 -6.79
C ALA A 172 1.58 6.60 -6.05
N ASP A 173 2.18 5.49 -5.61
CA ASP A 173 3.53 5.51 -5.06
C ASP A 173 4.54 5.98 -6.13
N PRO A 174 5.52 6.85 -5.80
CA PRO A 174 6.54 7.33 -6.73
C PRO A 174 7.24 6.26 -7.56
N ASP A 175 7.37 5.05 -7.00
CA ASP A 175 8.12 3.93 -7.58
C ASP A 175 7.22 2.93 -8.31
N THR A 176 5.90 3.09 -8.25
CA THR A 176 4.98 2.32 -9.09
C THR A 176 5.06 2.81 -10.54
N GLN A 177 4.84 1.88 -11.49
CA GLN A 177 4.88 2.19 -12.93
C GLN A 177 3.49 2.28 -13.58
N TYR A 178 2.50 1.61 -12.99
CA TYR A 178 1.14 1.47 -13.53
C TYR A 178 0.10 1.85 -12.48
N ALA A 179 -1.06 2.32 -12.91
CA ALA A 179 -2.22 2.51 -12.04
C ALA A 179 -3.51 2.28 -12.83
N VAL A 180 -4.59 1.96 -12.14
CA VAL A 180 -5.93 1.92 -12.74
C VAL A 180 -6.65 3.21 -12.36
N CYS A 181 -7.28 3.87 -13.34
CA CYS A 181 -8.10 5.03 -13.05
C CYS A 181 -9.32 4.62 -12.21
N PRO A 182 -9.56 5.24 -11.05
CA PRO A 182 -10.70 4.86 -10.21
C PRO A 182 -12.06 5.28 -10.78
N ALA A 183 -12.10 6.21 -11.74
CA ALA A 183 -13.35 6.68 -12.33
C ALA A 183 -13.74 5.93 -13.61
N CYS A 184 -12.80 5.72 -14.54
CA CYS A 184 -13.08 5.06 -15.82
C CYS A 184 -12.57 3.62 -15.93
N GLY A 185 -11.81 3.13 -14.95
CA GLY A 185 -11.25 1.78 -14.95
C GLY A 185 -10.10 1.57 -15.95
N GLU A 186 -9.64 2.61 -16.63
CA GLU A 186 -8.57 2.52 -17.62
C GLU A 186 -7.24 2.09 -16.97
N PHE A 187 -6.51 1.18 -17.63
CA PHE A 187 -5.17 0.81 -17.23
C PHE A 187 -4.16 1.85 -17.75
N LEU A 188 -3.50 2.55 -16.83
CA LEU A 188 -2.65 3.69 -17.14
C LEU A 188 -1.19 3.38 -16.87
N THR A 189 -0.31 3.82 -17.78
CA THR A 189 1.10 3.99 -17.45
C THR A 189 1.29 5.33 -16.74
N LEU A 190 1.95 5.32 -15.58
CA LEU A 190 2.16 6.55 -14.80
C LEU A 190 3.06 7.55 -15.52
N ARG A 191 3.88 7.10 -16.49
CA ARG A 191 4.63 7.97 -17.40
C ARG A 191 3.70 8.82 -18.26
N ASP A 192 2.73 8.19 -18.92
CA ASP A 192 1.84 8.89 -19.85
C ASP A 192 0.90 9.85 -19.11
N VAL A 193 0.49 9.47 -17.90
CA VAL A 193 -0.25 10.35 -16.98
C VAL A 193 0.59 11.59 -16.60
N ARG A 194 1.87 11.44 -16.26
CA ARG A 194 2.77 12.57 -15.99
C ARG A 194 2.95 13.46 -17.21
N ALA A 195 3.18 12.86 -18.37
CA ALA A 195 3.37 13.59 -19.62
C ALA A 195 2.13 14.43 -19.95
N ALA A 196 0.95 13.81 -19.96
CA ALA A 196 -0.32 14.49 -20.20
C ALA A 196 -0.58 15.61 -19.19
N TYR A 197 -0.31 15.36 -17.90
CA TYR A 197 -0.46 16.36 -16.85
C TYR A 197 0.44 17.56 -17.07
N LEU A 198 1.74 17.35 -17.33
CA LEU A 198 2.70 18.41 -17.59
C LEU A 198 2.33 19.26 -18.81
N THR A 199 1.87 18.63 -19.90
CA THR A 199 1.36 19.34 -21.07
C THR A 199 0.11 20.15 -20.74
N SER A 200 -0.82 19.60 -19.94
CA SER A 200 -2.07 20.28 -19.58
C SER A 200 -1.90 21.43 -18.56
N ALA A 201 -0.90 21.35 -17.68
CA ALA A 201 -0.64 22.34 -16.63
C ALA A 201 0.03 23.62 -17.17
N GLY A 202 0.28 23.73 -18.48
CA GLY A 202 0.90 24.89 -19.10
C GLY A 202 2.39 25.08 -18.79
N VAL A 203 3.03 24.10 -18.14
CA VAL A 203 4.48 24.09 -17.90
C VAL A 203 5.15 23.62 -19.19
N LEU A 204 5.33 24.54 -20.14
CA LEU A 204 5.86 24.24 -21.47
C LEU A 204 7.38 24.23 -21.54
N HIS A 205 8.07 24.85 -20.57
CA HIS A 205 9.53 24.89 -20.56
C HIS A 205 10.15 24.63 -19.18
N ILE A 206 11.37 24.07 -19.19
CA ILE A 206 12.25 24.05 -18.02
C ILE A 206 13.56 24.77 -18.33
N THR A 207 14.03 25.58 -17.39
CA THR A 207 15.34 26.23 -17.49
C THR A 207 16.38 25.44 -16.73
N ARG A 208 17.26 24.72 -17.44
CA ARG A 208 18.26 23.83 -16.83
C ARG A 208 19.50 23.70 -17.74
N THR A 209 20.61 23.26 -17.16
CA THR A 209 21.75 22.80 -17.97
C THR A 209 21.39 21.50 -18.70
N GLN A 210 22.07 21.19 -19.79
CA GLN A 210 21.83 19.98 -20.59
C GLN A 210 21.89 18.68 -19.75
N GLY A 211 22.88 18.56 -18.86
CA GLY A 211 22.97 17.41 -17.96
C GLY A 211 21.82 17.36 -16.95
N ALA A 212 21.39 18.51 -16.44
CA ALA A 212 20.27 18.59 -15.52
C ALA A 212 18.92 18.32 -16.22
N ALA A 213 18.74 18.70 -17.48
CA ALA A 213 17.56 18.36 -18.29
C ALA A 213 17.48 16.85 -18.54
N ALA A 214 18.59 16.21 -18.87
CA ALA A 214 18.63 14.74 -18.99
C ALA A 214 18.31 14.03 -17.67
N LYS A 215 18.82 14.55 -16.54
CA LYS A 215 18.48 14.06 -15.19
C LYS A 215 16.99 14.26 -14.88
N TRP A 216 16.41 15.37 -15.32
CA TRP A 216 14.98 15.64 -15.16
C TRP A 216 14.13 14.62 -15.94
N ILE A 217 14.48 14.30 -17.20
CA ILE A 217 13.80 13.24 -17.98
C ILE A 217 13.86 11.91 -17.24
N ARG A 218 15.06 11.52 -16.76
CA ARG A 218 15.26 10.26 -16.05
C ARG A 218 14.44 10.16 -14.77
N HIS A 219 14.30 11.28 -14.04
CA HIS A 219 13.55 11.31 -12.80
C HIS A 219 12.03 11.24 -13.04
N ASN A 220 11.51 12.01 -13.99
CA ASN A 220 10.07 12.16 -14.18
C ASN A 220 9.47 11.10 -15.12
N LEU A 221 10.16 10.78 -16.20
CA LEU A 221 9.69 9.88 -17.26
C LEU A 221 10.29 8.48 -17.15
N ARG A 222 11.23 8.26 -16.22
CA ARG A 222 11.93 6.99 -15.98
C ARG A 222 12.67 6.42 -17.22
N VAL A 223 12.90 7.23 -18.25
CA VAL A 223 13.69 6.87 -19.45
C VAL A 223 15.15 7.25 -19.25
N HIS A 224 16.09 6.36 -19.61
CA HIS A 224 17.52 6.62 -19.45
C HIS A 224 18.07 7.58 -20.51
N VAL A 225 17.78 8.88 -20.41
CA VAL A 225 18.38 9.90 -21.30
C VAL A 225 19.70 10.42 -20.71
N THR A 226 20.68 10.66 -21.58
CA THR A 226 21.97 11.29 -21.24
C THR A 226 22.05 12.70 -21.81
N GLY A 227 22.95 13.54 -21.27
CA GLY A 227 23.20 14.86 -21.84
C GLY A 227 23.64 14.78 -23.31
N ARG A 228 24.38 13.74 -23.70
CA ARG A 228 24.84 13.55 -25.09
C ARG A 228 23.68 13.27 -26.04
N ASP A 229 22.64 12.56 -25.59
CA ASP A 229 21.44 12.33 -26.39
C ASP A 229 20.73 13.64 -26.73
N LEU A 230 20.61 14.54 -25.74
CA LEU A 230 20.04 15.88 -25.95
C LEU A 230 20.91 16.74 -26.88
N MET A 231 22.24 16.66 -26.75
CA MET A 231 23.16 17.35 -27.66
C MET A 231 23.00 16.86 -29.10
N ASN A 232 22.96 15.54 -29.30
CA ASN A 232 22.78 14.93 -30.62
C ASN A 232 21.42 15.30 -31.22
N ALA A 233 20.34 15.25 -30.43
CA ALA A 233 19.01 15.64 -30.88
C ALA A 233 18.97 17.12 -31.31
N ARG A 234 19.64 18.00 -30.57
CA ARG A 234 19.77 19.42 -30.93
C ARG A 234 20.56 19.62 -32.21
N GLN A 235 21.70 18.94 -32.36
CA GLN A 235 22.53 19.00 -33.59
C GLN A 235 21.79 18.48 -34.82
N GLN A 236 20.87 17.53 -34.63
CA GLN A 236 20.02 16.98 -35.69
C GLN A 236 18.79 17.87 -35.99
N GLY A 237 18.65 19.04 -35.35
CA GLY A 237 17.49 19.93 -35.53
C GLY A 237 16.16 19.34 -35.04
N ARG A 238 16.22 18.34 -34.15
CA ARG A 238 15.02 17.63 -33.64
C ARG A 238 14.40 18.31 -32.43
N ILE A 239 15.17 19.14 -31.74
CA ILE A 239 14.75 19.93 -30.59
C ILE A 239 15.36 21.32 -30.70
N HIS A 240 14.63 22.33 -30.23
CA HIS A 240 14.98 23.74 -30.41
C HIS A 240 15.06 24.49 -29.08
N PRO A 241 15.94 24.09 -28.15
CA PRO A 241 16.08 24.78 -26.88
C PRO A 241 16.62 26.20 -27.08
N ARG A 242 16.05 27.17 -26.37
CA ARG A 242 16.52 28.56 -26.40
C ARG A 242 17.69 28.72 -25.45
N HIS A 243 18.81 29.25 -25.95
CA HIS A 243 19.95 29.58 -25.09
C HIS A 243 19.60 30.80 -24.23
N ILE A 244 19.91 30.72 -22.93
CA ILE A 244 19.71 31.85 -22.01
C ILE A 244 21.08 32.44 -21.64
N GLU A 245 21.81 31.77 -20.76
CA GLU A 245 23.07 32.27 -20.23
C GLU A 245 23.99 31.12 -19.80
N GLY A 246 25.28 31.25 -20.13
CA GLY A 246 26.30 30.27 -19.80
C GLY A 246 25.91 28.86 -20.27
N ARG A 247 25.77 27.93 -19.31
CA ARG A 247 25.41 26.53 -19.57
C ARG A 247 23.91 26.24 -19.50
N TYR A 248 23.07 27.26 -19.25
CA TYR A 248 21.63 27.10 -19.10
C TYR A 248 20.88 27.31 -20.42
N TRP A 249 19.88 26.45 -20.61
CA TRP A 249 19.00 26.47 -21.76
C TRP A 249 17.56 26.37 -21.26
N GLU A 250 16.66 27.03 -21.97
CA GLU A 250 15.22 26.82 -21.89
C GLU A 250 14.87 25.64 -22.79
N TRP A 251 14.37 24.56 -22.19
CA TRP A 251 13.99 23.36 -22.90
C TRP A 251 12.47 23.25 -22.96
N ASP A 252 11.93 23.12 -24.17
CA ASP A 252 10.52 22.79 -24.34
C ASP A 252 10.25 21.35 -23.87
N LEU A 253 9.25 21.15 -23.00
CA LEU A 253 8.90 19.82 -22.52
C LEU A 253 8.41 18.91 -23.64
N THR A 254 7.74 19.42 -24.69
CA THR A 254 7.31 18.57 -25.82
C THR A 254 8.50 18.02 -26.59
N ASP A 255 9.55 18.82 -26.74
CA ASP A 255 10.81 18.40 -27.35
C ASP A 255 11.52 17.33 -26.50
N LEU A 256 11.55 17.52 -25.17
CA LEU A 256 12.14 16.54 -24.25
C LEU A 256 11.34 15.23 -24.23
N LEU A 257 10.01 15.30 -24.26
CA LEU A 257 9.13 14.14 -24.36
C LEU A 257 9.35 13.38 -25.67
N ALA A 258 9.48 14.09 -26.80
CA ALA A 258 9.76 13.50 -28.09
C ALA A 258 11.11 12.74 -28.10
N VAL A 259 12.13 13.29 -27.45
CA VAL A 259 13.42 12.60 -27.30
C VAL A 259 13.29 11.36 -26.42
N ALA A 260 12.57 11.44 -25.30
CA ALA A 260 12.35 10.31 -24.40
C ALA A 260 11.61 9.16 -25.10
N ASN A 261 10.50 9.47 -25.80
CA ASN A 261 9.70 8.47 -26.52
C ASN A 261 10.52 7.75 -27.60
N ARG A 262 11.30 8.50 -28.40
CA ARG A 262 12.15 7.91 -29.44
C ARG A 262 13.24 7.00 -28.88
N LYS A 263 13.79 7.35 -27.71
CA LYS A 263 14.83 6.54 -27.08
C LYS A 263 14.25 5.21 -26.60
N GLN A 264 13.06 5.25 -26.00
CA GLN A 264 12.38 4.06 -25.53
C GLN A 264 11.98 3.12 -26.67
N THR A 265 11.45 3.63 -27.79
CA THR A 265 11.14 2.80 -28.97
C THR A 265 12.38 2.07 -29.50
N ARG A 266 13.58 2.64 -29.33
CA ARG A 266 14.84 1.99 -29.71
C ARG A 266 15.35 0.97 -28.69
N GLU A 267 14.86 1.00 -27.45
CA GLU A 267 15.22 0.06 -26.38
C GLU A 267 14.24 -1.13 -26.32
N GLU A 268 13.05 -0.99 -26.89
CA GLU A 268 12.02 -2.05 -27.03
C GLU A 268 12.20 -2.93 -28.28
N HIS A 269 13.11 -2.55 -29.19
CA HIS A 269 13.50 -3.28 -30.41
C HIS A 269 14.95 -3.78 -30.31
#